data_AF-A0A497TWM8-F1
#
_entry.id   AF-A0A497TWM8-F1
#
_cell.length_a   1.000
_cell.length_b   1.000
_cell.length_c   1.000
_cell.angle_alpha   90.00
_cell.angle_beta   90.00
_cell.angle_gamma   90.00
#
_symmetry.space_group_name_H-M   'P 1'
#
loop_
_entity.id
_entity.type
_entity.pdbx_description
1 polymer ?
#
loop_
_entity_poly.entity_id
_entity_poly.type
_entity_poly.pdbx_seq_one_letter_code
_entity_poly.pdbx_strand_id
1 'polypeptide(L)'
;METINDLIKPSRLLLATLLSLAFVSLPVNAGKLYKWVDESGRVHYADYLPPEDIRREHTYLDERGLTVNKVDAAKTQEEIEQQEALKRLQKEQQALIEKQQAADRVLLRTFRSEDDILMARDGQLRAVDLSLQVISSNIRQLKNKLEEMQRNAASLELSGQSVSSEYLQRIDRKRQSLKESYQSIVHRERDKNRIRIAFARDLERFRVLKRLSRKPDDQLETAQSEEGLSNVYHCQGESRCESSWQAAKQYLRSHATTPVRMLAENILMAGQPLKAQDISITMSRLTDAITQQTIIFMDLQCKDTPEGTAFCASEPVRQIREGFNAAVAER
;
A
#
# COMPACT_ATOMS: atom_id res chain seq x y z
N MET A 1 49.07 -78.46 -84.69
CA MET A 1 47.70 -78.96 -84.93
C MET A 1 46.80 -77.73 -84.89
N GLU A 2 46.77 -76.85 -85.90
CA GLU A 2 46.50 -77.08 -87.33
C GLU A 2 45.30 -78.00 -87.59
N THR A 3 44.15 -77.37 -87.89
CA THR A 3 43.17 -77.68 -88.96
C THR A 3 42.27 -76.43 -89.04
N ILE A 4 42.45 -75.49 -89.98
CA ILE A 4 42.11 -75.49 -91.42
C ILE A 4 40.62 -75.26 -91.70
N ASN A 5 40.37 -74.11 -92.34
CA ASN A 5 39.40 -73.75 -93.38
C ASN A 5 37.89 -73.97 -93.20
N ASP A 6 36.99 -73.29 -93.92
CA ASP A 6 36.86 -71.98 -94.59
C ASP A 6 35.59 -72.10 -95.47
N LEU A 7 34.91 -70.98 -95.75
CA LEU A 7 33.93 -70.73 -96.83
C LEU A 7 32.55 -71.46 -96.74
N ILE A 8 31.39 -70.79 -96.91
CA ILE A 8 30.86 -70.17 -98.14
C ILE A 8 29.81 -69.05 -97.81
N LYS A 9 30.21 -67.77 -98.00
CA LYS A 9 29.76 -66.74 -98.99
C LYS A 9 28.24 -66.44 -99.31
N PRO A 10 27.88 -65.32 -100.00
CA PRO A 10 27.24 -64.11 -99.42
C PRO A 10 25.99 -63.55 -100.18
N SER A 11 25.32 -62.49 -99.69
CA SER A 11 24.65 -61.42 -100.50
C SER A 11 24.07 -60.34 -99.55
N ARG A 12 24.65 -59.12 -99.43
CA ARG A 12 24.37 -57.86 -100.16
C ARG A 12 22.89 -57.41 -100.07
N LEU A 13 22.50 -56.17 -99.74
CA LEU A 13 23.10 -54.88 -99.36
C LEU A 13 21.92 -53.89 -99.12
N LEU A 14 22.17 -52.77 -98.43
CA LEU A 14 21.39 -51.50 -98.30
C LEU A 14 20.65 -51.31 -96.96
N LEU A 15 20.62 -50.14 -96.30
CA LEU A 15 21.44 -48.92 -96.23
C LEU A 15 20.85 -48.10 -95.05
N ALA A 16 21.68 -47.28 -94.39
CA ALA A 16 21.33 -46.00 -93.74
C ALA A 16 20.94 -45.90 -92.23
N THR A 17 21.89 -45.33 -91.47
CA THR A 17 21.82 -44.14 -90.57
C THR A 17 21.17 -44.13 -89.15
N LEU A 18 22.05 -43.86 -88.17
CA LEU A 18 21.98 -42.93 -87.00
C LEU A 18 20.64 -42.69 -86.25
N LEU A 19 20.66 -42.84 -84.92
CA LEU A 19 20.80 -41.71 -83.96
C LEU A 19 20.57 -42.21 -82.51
N SER A 20 21.61 -42.10 -81.67
CA SER A 20 21.58 -42.37 -80.23
C SER A 20 20.84 -41.25 -79.50
N LEU A 21 19.69 -41.54 -78.89
CA LEU A 21 18.94 -40.56 -78.08
C LEU A 21 19.21 -40.82 -76.58
N ALA A 22 20.07 -39.98 -75.99
CA ALA A 22 20.23 -39.89 -74.55
C ALA A 22 18.99 -39.23 -73.94
N PHE A 23 18.26 -39.97 -73.11
CA PHE A 23 17.19 -39.42 -72.28
C PHE A 23 17.83 -38.67 -71.10
N VAL A 24 17.85 -37.34 -71.16
CA VAL A 24 18.14 -36.49 -70.00
C VAL A 24 16.86 -36.39 -69.18
N SER A 25 16.82 -37.04 -68.02
CA SER A 25 15.76 -36.87 -67.03
C SER A 25 15.91 -35.49 -66.39
N LEU A 26 15.01 -34.56 -66.71
CA LEU A 26 14.85 -33.33 -65.94
C LEU A 26 14.24 -33.68 -64.57
N PRO A 27 14.76 -33.13 -63.44
CA PRO A 27 14.10 -33.32 -62.16
C PRO A 27 12.73 -32.63 -62.19
N VAL A 28 11.66 -33.40 -62.09
CA VAL A 28 10.32 -32.90 -61.78
C VAL A 28 10.38 -32.33 -60.37
N ASN A 29 10.28 -31.00 -60.25
CA ASN A 29 10.07 -30.37 -58.95
C ASN A 29 8.64 -30.71 -58.52
N ALA A 30 8.50 -31.69 -57.63
CA ALA A 30 7.21 -32.18 -57.17
C ALA A 30 6.42 -31.05 -56.49
N GLY A 31 5.25 -30.75 -57.03
CA GLY A 31 4.43 -29.60 -56.64
C GLY A 31 3.84 -29.75 -55.24
N LYS A 32 4.01 -28.72 -54.42
CA LYS A 32 3.44 -28.56 -53.08
C LYS A 32 1.93 -28.33 -53.20
N LEU A 33 1.07 -29.10 -52.51
CA LEU A 33 -0.40 -28.95 -52.59
C LEU A 33 -0.97 -28.31 -51.31
N TYR A 34 -1.82 -27.30 -51.46
CA TYR A 34 -2.54 -26.62 -50.39
C TYR A 34 -4.02 -26.98 -50.40
N LYS A 35 -4.63 -27.08 -49.23
CA LYS A 35 -6.07 -27.25 -49.01
C LYS A 35 -6.59 -26.13 -48.10
N TRP A 36 -7.61 -25.38 -48.51
CA TRP A 36 -8.24 -24.34 -47.68
C TRP A 36 -9.73 -24.20 -47.98
N VAL A 37 -10.43 -23.40 -47.17
CA VAL A 37 -11.85 -23.07 -47.37
C VAL A 37 -11.98 -21.58 -47.68
N ASP A 38 -12.62 -21.24 -48.80
CA ASP A 38 -12.84 -19.84 -49.21
C ASP A 38 -13.98 -19.17 -48.43
N GLU A 39 -14.23 -17.88 -48.69
CA GLU A 39 -15.32 -17.09 -48.09
C GLU A 39 -16.73 -17.66 -48.32
N SER A 40 -16.93 -18.37 -49.42
CA SER A 40 -18.20 -19.01 -49.75
C SER A 40 -18.36 -20.41 -49.15
N GLY A 41 -17.40 -20.85 -48.34
CA GLY A 41 -17.42 -22.17 -47.69
C GLY A 41 -16.99 -23.32 -48.61
N ARG A 42 -16.38 -23.02 -49.78
CA ARG A 42 -15.91 -24.05 -50.72
C ARG A 42 -14.48 -24.46 -50.40
N VAL A 43 -14.24 -25.76 -50.44
CA VAL A 43 -12.91 -26.34 -50.22
C VAL A 43 -12.12 -26.30 -51.54
N HIS A 44 -10.93 -25.71 -51.51
CA HIS A 44 -10.02 -25.63 -52.64
C HIS A 44 -8.78 -26.49 -52.43
N TYR A 45 -8.26 -27.03 -53.54
CA TYR A 45 -6.97 -27.72 -53.59
C TYR A 45 -6.16 -27.12 -54.74
N ALA A 46 -5.00 -26.53 -54.46
CA ALA A 46 -4.16 -25.93 -55.49
C ALA A 46 -2.68 -25.98 -55.10
N ASP A 47 -1.82 -25.86 -56.10
CA ASP A 47 -0.36 -25.76 -55.94
C ASP A 47 0.10 -24.37 -55.44
N TYR A 48 -0.83 -23.44 -55.33
CA TYR A 48 -0.63 -22.08 -54.84
C TYR A 48 -1.78 -21.64 -53.93
N LEU A 49 -1.48 -20.96 -52.83
CA LEU A 49 -2.46 -20.38 -51.91
C LEU A 49 -2.68 -18.90 -52.28
N PRO A 50 -3.90 -18.47 -52.67
CA PRO A 50 -4.20 -17.09 -53.00
C PRO A 50 -3.89 -16.13 -51.84
N PRO A 51 -3.39 -14.91 -52.10
CA PRO A 51 -3.04 -13.95 -51.05
C PRO A 51 -4.18 -13.62 -50.08
N GLU A 52 -5.41 -13.66 -50.58
CA GLU A 52 -6.65 -13.37 -49.85
C GLU A 52 -6.95 -14.41 -48.76
N ASP A 53 -6.56 -15.68 -48.99
CA ASP A 53 -6.84 -16.81 -48.10
C ASP A 53 -5.64 -17.19 -47.20
N ILE A 54 -4.49 -16.53 -47.34
CA ILE A 54 -3.27 -16.77 -46.53
C ILE A 54 -3.57 -16.66 -45.02
N ARG A 55 -4.50 -15.77 -44.63
CA ARG A 55 -4.88 -15.56 -43.22
C ARG A 55 -5.95 -16.53 -42.72
N ARG A 56 -6.52 -17.37 -43.56
CA ARG A 56 -7.53 -18.37 -43.16
C ARG A 56 -6.86 -19.69 -42.79
N GLU A 57 -7.62 -20.58 -42.19
CA GLU A 57 -7.16 -21.93 -41.93
C GLU A 57 -6.84 -22.63 -43.26
N HIS A 58 -5.61 -23.14 -43.38
CA HIS A 58 -5.16 -23.86 -44.57
C HIS A 58 -4.22 -25.00 -44.19
N THR A 59 -4.18 -26.03 -45.02
CA THR A 59 -3.42 -27.27 -44.78
C THR A 59 -2.47 -27.52 -45.94
N TYR A 60 -1.23 -27.85 -45.61
CA TYR A 60 -0.19 -28.30 -46.54
C TYR A 60 -0.22 -29.84 -46.63
N LEU A 61 -0.30 -30.35 -47.86
CA LEU A 61 -0.38 -31.77 -48.16
C LEU A 61 0.90 -32.25 -48.89
N ASP A 62 1.33 -33.49 -48.62
CA ASP A 62 2.40 -34.15 -49.39
C ASP A 62 1.90 -34.65 -50.75
N GLU A 63 2.83 -35.23 -51.52
CA GLU A 63 2.57 -35.82 -52.84
C GLU A 63 1.51 -36.94 -52.83
N ARG A 64 1.19 -37.50 -51.65
CA ARG A 64 0.18 -38.55 -51.46
C ARG A 64 -1.15 -37.99 -50.94
N GLY A 65 -1.28 -36.67 -50.81
CA GLY A 65 -2.45 -36.00 -50.27
C GLY A 65 -2.58 -36.10 -48.74
N LEU A 66 -1.52 -36.51 -48.04
CA LEU A 66 -1.51 -36.60 -46.58
C LEU A 66 -1.13 -35.25 -45.98
N THR A 67 -1.79 -34.89 -44.88
CA THR A 67 -1.51 -33.63 -44.17
C THR A 67 -0.12 -33.66 -43.55
N VAL A 68 0.73 -32.74 -44.01
CA VAL A 68 2.08 -32.53 -43.48
C VAL A 68 2.10 -31.36 -42.50
N ASN A 69 1.30 -30.31 -42.75
CA ASN A 69 1.21 -29.16 -41.86
C ASN A 69 -0.19 -28.53 -41.95
N LYS A 70 -0.68 -27.98 -40.84
CA LYS A 70 -1.94 -27.25 -40.78
C LYS A 70 -1.67 -25.90 -40.13
N VAL A 71 -2.10 -24.83 -40.79
CA VAL A 71 -2.04 -23.45 -40.31
C VAL A 71 -3.45 -23.03 -39.94
N ASP A 72 -3.68 -22.67 -38.69
CA ASP A 72 -4.98 -22.17 -38.22
C ASP A 72 -5.23 -20.74 -38.72
N ALA A 73 -6.50 -20.32 -38.72
CA ALA A 73 -6.87 -18.96 -39.10
C ALA A 73 -6.16 -17.92 -38.21
N ALA A 74 -5.82 -16.78 -38.80
CA ALA A 74 -5.29 -15.64 -38.08
C ALA A 74 -6.32 -15.16 -37.05
N LYS A 75 -5.88 -14.99 -35.81
CA LYS A 75 -6.73 -14.54 -34.70
C LYS A 75 -7.39 -13.20 -35.04
N THR A 76 -8.62 -13.04 -34.60
CA THR A 76 -9.31 -11.74 -34.71
C THR A 76 -8.65 -10.72 -33.78
N GLN A 77 -8.84 -9.42 -34.06
CA GLN A 77 -8.33 -8.35 -33.20
C GLN A 77 -8.84 -8.50 -31.76
N GLU A 78 -10.10 -8.89 -31.59
CA GLU A 78 -10.70 -9.13 -30.27
C GLU A 78 -10.06 -10.34 -29.55
N GLU A 79 -9.80 -11.44 -30.25
CA GLU A 79 -9.10 -12.60 -29.67
C GLU A 79 -7.66 -12.29 -29.25
N ILE A 80 -6.97 -11.42 -30.01
CA ILE A 80 -5.64 -10.93 -29.66
C ILE A 80 -5.73 -10.07 -28.38
N GLU A 81 -6.66 -9.12 -28.32
CA GLU A 81 -6.86 -8.26 -27.16
C GLU A 81 -7.23 -9.04 -25.89
N GLN A 82 -8.11 -10.04 -26.01
CA GLN A 82 -8.47 -10.94 -24.90
C GLN A 82 -7.27 -11.76 -24.41
N GLN A 83 -6.44 -12.29 -25.32
CA GLN A 83 -5.23 -13.01 -24.94
C GLN A 83 -4.19 -12.12 -24.29
N GLU A 84 -4.04 -10.87 -24.76
CA GLU A 84 -3.17 -9.89 -24.14
C GLU A 84 -3.67 -9.46 -22.75
N ALA A 85 -4.99 -9.31 -22.57
CA ALA A 85 -5.60 -9.07 -21.27
C ALA A 85 -5.35 -10.24 -20.31
N LEU A 86 -5.55 -11.50 -20.75
CA LEU A 86 -5.29 -12.69 -19.94
C LEU A 86 -3.80 -12.80 -19.56
N LYS A 87 -2.89 -12.56 -20.50
CA LYS A 87 -1.44 -12.55 -20.23
C LYS A 87 -1.05 -11.46 -19.23
N ARG A 88 -1.66 -10.27 -19.32
CA ARG A 88 -1.46 -9.19 -18.34
C ARG A 88 -1.90 -9.61 -16.95
N LEU A 89 -3.11 -10.16 -16.81
CA LEU A 89 -3.62 -10.66 -15.53
C LEU A 89 -2.76 -11.78 -14.94
N GLN A 90 -2.32 -12.74 -15.76
CA GLN A 90 -1.41 -13.81 -15.32
C GLN A 90 -0.07 -13.25 -14.83
N LYS A 91 0.49 -12.27 -15.55
CA LYS A 91 1.74 -11.62 -15.16
C LYS A 91 1.60 -10.83 -13.85
N GLU A 92 0.50 -10.11 -13.68
CA GLU A 92 0.18 -9.41 -12.43
C GLU A 92 0.03 -10.39 -11.27
N GLN A 93 -0.72 -11.49 -11.46
CA GLN A 93 -0.88 -12.53 -10.45
C GLN A 93 0.46 -13.17 -10.07
N GLN A 94 1.29 -13.51 -11.06
CA GLN A 94 2.61 -14.08 -10.82
C GLN A 94 3.52 -13.12 -10.05
N ALA A 95 3.51 -11.83 -10.40
CA ALA A 95 4.25 -10.80 -9.69
C ALA A 95 3.80 -10.65 -8.22
N LEU A 96 2.49 -10.76 -7.94
CA LEU A 96 1.97 -10.74 -6.57
C LEU A 96 2.42 -11.97 -5.77
N ILE A 97 2.41 -13.16 -6.37
CA ILE A 97 2.89 -14.40 -5.74
C ILE A 97 4.39 -14.28 -5.40
N GLU A 98 5.20 -13.84 -6.36
CA GLU A 98 6.64 -13.67 -6.15
C GLU A 98 6.95 -12.65 -5.06
N LYS A 99 6.22 -11.53 -5.04
CA LYS A 99 6.32 -10.52 -3.98
C LYS A 99 5.98 -11.11 -2.61
N GLN A 100 4.90 -11.88 -2.50
CA GLN A 100 4.51 -12.52 -1.24
C GLN A 100 5.57 -13.53 -0.79
N GLN A 101 6.05 -14.39 -1.69
CA GLN A 101 7.09 -15.37 -1.37
C GLN A 101 8.40 -14.70 -0.96
N ALA A 102 8.76 -13.57 -1.58
CA ALA A 102 9.91 -12.79 -1.18
C ALA A 102 9.73 -12.22 0.23
N ALA A 103 8.57 -11.64 0.54
CA ALA A 103 8.24 -11.15 1.87
C ALA A 103 8.27 -12.27 2.92
N ASP A 104 7.73 -13.45 2.61
CA ASP A 104 7.74 -14.63 3.50
C ASP A 104 9.17 -15.09 3.79
N ARG A 105 10.03 -15.13 2.76
CA ARG A 105 11.46 -15.48 2.93
C ARG A 105 12.17 -14.48 3.83
N VAL A 106 11.88 -13.19 3.69
CA VAL A 106 12.43 -12.16 4.57
C VAL A 106 11.93 -12.36 6.00
N LEU A 107 10.63 -12.52 6.20
CA LEU A 107 10.02 -12.74 7.52
C LEU A 107 10.66 -13.93 8.25
N LEU A 108 10.78 -15.08 7.58
CA LEU A 108 11.37 -16.30 8.14
C LEU A 108 12.88 -16.23 8.37
N ARG A 109 13.59 -15.32 7.68
CA ARG A 109 15.02 -15.07 7.88
C ARG A 109 15.28 -14.08 9.00
N THR A 110 14.43 -13.06 9.13
CA THR A 110 14.53 -12.02 10.16
C THR A 110 14.17 -12.57 11.53
N PHE A 111 13.15 -13.43 11.63
CA PHE A 111 12.65 -13.93 12.90
C PHE A 111 12.71 -15.45 12.97
N ARG A 112 13.22 -15.98 14.09
CA ARG A 112 13.34 -17.43 14.33
C ARG A 112 12.17 -17.95 15.16
N SER A 113 11.60 -17.10 16.02
CA SER A 113 10.49 -17.40 16.92
C SER A 113 9.44 -16.29 16.94
N GLU A 114 8.27 -16.57 17.52
CA GLU A 114 7.27 -15.54 17.81
C GLU A 114 7.83 -14.49 18.78
N ASP A 115 8.63 -14.91 19.76
CA ASP A 115 9.22 -14.02 20.76
C ASP A 115 10.18 -13.01 20.12
N ASP A 116 10.89 -13.38 19.04
CA ASP A 116 11.73 -12.43 18.30
C ASP A 116 10.91 -11.32 17.65
N ILE A 117 9.72 -11.66 17.11
CA ILE A 117 8.79 -10.71 16.50
C ILE A 117 8.25 -9.75 17.58
N LEU A 118 7.82 -10.30 18.71
CA LEU A 118 7.30 -9.52 19.83
C LEU A 118 8.38 -8.63 20.45
N MET A 119 9.60 -9.13 20.63
CA MET A 119 10.72 -8.33 21.14
C MET A 119 11.08 -7.17 20.19
N ALA A 120 11.08 -7.40 18.87
CA ALA A 120 11.33 -6.36 17.88
C ALA A 120 10.22 -5.31 17.89
N ARG A 121 8.95 -5.73 17.97
CA ARG A 121 7.79 -4.85 18.11
C ARG A 121 7.93 -3.97 19.35
N ASP A 122 8.15 -4.59 20.51
CA ASP A 122 8.22 -3.90 21.80
C ASP A 122 9.41 -2.94 21.85
N GLY A 123 10.52 -3.29 21.21
CA GLY A 123 11.65 -2.40 21.02
C GLY A 123 11.28 -1.15 20.21
N GLN A 124 10.55 -1.30 19.11
CA GLN A 124 10.08 -0.17 18.31
C GLN A 124 9.04 0.68 19.06
N LEU A 125 8.08 0.05 19.75
CA LEU A 125 7.09 0.75 20.56
C LEU A 125 7.77 1.56 21.67
N ARG A 126 8.75 0.98 22.37
CA ARG A 126 9.53 1.68 23.40
C ARG A 126 10.28 2.89 22.85
N ALA A 127 10.86 2.79 21.65
CA ALA A 127 11.51 3.92 21.01
C ALA A 127 10.53 5.07 20.73
N VAL A 128 9.30 4.75 20.30
CA VAL A 128 8.25 5.75 20.10
C VAL A 128 7.78 6.34 21.44
N ASP A 129 7.62 5.51 22.48
CA ASP A 129 7.25 5.98 23.83
C ASP A 129 8.29 6.93 24.42
N LEU A 130 9.59 6.66 24.25
CA LEU A 130 10.65 7.58 24.65
C LEU A 130 10.56 8.91 23.88
N SER A 131 10.28 8.87 22.58
CA SER A 131 10.04 10.10 21.80
C SER A 131 8.83 10.88 22.32
N LEU A 132 7.74 10.20 22.67
CA LEU A 132 6.54 10.83 23.24
C LEU A 132 6.86 11.50 24.58
N GLN A 133 7.61 10.84 25.47
CA GLN A 133 8.02 11.42 26.76
C GLN A 133 8.81 12.72 26.59
N VAL A 134 9.74 12.77 25.62
CA VAL A 134 10.51 13.99 25.31
C VAL A 134 9.59 15.11 24.83
N ILE A 135 8.67 14.81 23.91
CA ILE A 135 7.72 15.79 23.38
C ILE A 135 6.79 16.28 24.51
N SER A 136 6.28 15.40 25.36
CA SER A 136 5.44 15.76 26.51
C SER A 136 6.18 16.64 27.52
N SER A 137 7.47 16.40 27.76
CA SER A 137 8.31 17.29 28.60
C SER A 137 8.43 18.69 27.98
N ASN A 138 8.72 18.76 26.67
CA ASN A 138 8.79 20.04 25.94
C ASN A 138 7.45 20.80 26.00
N ILE A 139 6.32 20.10 25.83
CA ILE A 139 4.97 20.67 25.97
C ILE A 139 4.80 21.29 27.36
N ARG A 140 5.18 20.60 28.45
CA ARG A 140 5.09 21.14 29.80
C ARG A 140 5.90 22.44 29.93
N GLN A 141 7.13 22.46 29.44
CA GLN A 141 7.97 23.66 29.45
C GLN A 141 7.36 24.82 28.66
N LEU A 142 6.83 24.55 27.46
CA LEU A 142 6.16 25.55 26.62
C LEU A 142 4.91 26.13 27.30
N LYS A 143 4.07 25.28 27.89
CA LYS A 143 2.87 25.69 28.64
C LYS A 143 3.24 26.58 29.83
N ASN A 144 4.25 26.18 30.60
CA ASN A 144 4.74 26.96 31.74
C ASN A 144 5.21 28.35 31.30
N LYS A 145 5.98 28.42 30.21
CA LYS A 145 6.48 29.71 29.72
C LYS A 145 5.38 30.58 29.15
N LEU A 146 4.43 29.99 28.42
CA LEU A 146 3.26 30.71 27.90
C LEU A 146 2.43 31.31 29.03
N GLU A 147 2.16 30.53 30.08
CA GLU A 147 1.40 31.01 31.24
C GLU A 147 2.11 32.16 31.96
N GLU A 148 3.42 32.05 32.18
CA GLU A 148 4.25 33.13 32.74
C GLU A 148 4.17 34.41 31.89
N MET A 149 4.35 34.27 30.57
CA MET A 149 4.32 35.42 29.65
C MET A 149 2.95 36.10 29.63
N GLN A 150 1.87 35.32 29.68
CA GLN A 150 0.52 35.86 29.71
C GLN A 150 0.20 36.57 31.02
N ARG A 151 0.65 36.04 32.17
CA ARG A 151 0.49 36.73 33.46
C ARG A 151 1.23 38.06 33.47
N ASN A 152 2.44 38.11 32.92
CA ASN A 152 3.21 39.35 32.80
C ASN A 152 2.53 40.35 31.88
N ALA A 153 2.04 39.92 30.71
CA ALA A 153 1.26 40.77 29.81
C ALA A 153 0.02 41.36 30.52
N ALA A 154 -0.76 40.52 31.20
CA ALA A 154 -1.94 40.97 31.94
C ALA A 154 -1.57 41.94 33.07
N SER A 155 -0.47 41.72 33.78
CA SER A 155 0.00 42.64 34.82
C SER A 155 0.40 44.01 34.26
N LEU A 156 1.04 44.05 33.08
CA LEU A 156 1.38 45.31 32.41
C LEU A 156 0.10 46.08 32.03
N GLU A 157 -0.86 45.41 31.39
CA GLU A 157 -2.14 46.01 31.01
C GLU A 157 -2.90 46.55 32.22
N LEU A 158 -2.97 45.77 33.31
CA LEU A 158 -3.59 46.20 34.56
C LEU A 158 -2.87 47.37 35.23
N SER A 159 -1.56 47.53 34.99
CA SER A 159 -0.78 48.69 35.45
C SER A 159 -0.87 49.90 34.50
N GLY A 160 -1.69 49.83 33.45
CA GLY A 160 -1.87 50.89 32.45
C GLY A 160 -0.76 50.96 31.41
N GLN A 161 0.15 49.98 31.37
CA GLN A 161 1.22 49.87 30.38
C GLN A 161 0.77 48.99 29.21
N SER A 162 1.08 49.41 27.98
CA SER A 162 0.82 48.59 26.81
C SER A 162 1.87 47.49 26.66
N VAL A 163 1.43 46.31 26.23
CA VAL A 163 2.33 45.20 25.89
C VAL A 163 2.95 45.48 24.51
N SER A 164 4.27 45.39 24.39
CA SER A 164 4.94 45.64 23.11
C SER A 164 4.55 44.60 22.06
N SER A 165 4.51 45.02 20.79
CA SER A 165 4.21 44.12 19.66
C SER A 165 5.20 42.96 19.57
N GLU A 166 6.48 43.21 19.86
CA GLU A 166 7.51 42.17 19.92
C GLU A 166 7.19 41.11 21.00
N TYR A 167 6.68 41.53 22.15
CA TYR A 167 6.31 40.61 23.22
C TYR A 167 5.12 39.72 22.81
N LEU A 168 4.10 40.31 22.18
CA LEU A 168 2.97 39.56 21.63
C LEU A 168 3.42 38.55 20.57
N GLN A 169 4.31 38.95 19.64
CA GLN A 169 4.88 38.03 18.65
C GLN A 169 5.70 36.89 19.28
N ARG A 170 6.36 37.12 20.42
CA ARG A 170 7.04 36.05 21.15
C ARG A 170 6.05 35.05 21.78
N ILE A 171 4.90 35.52 22.27
CA ILE A 171 3.81 34.65 22.75
C ILE A 171 3.29 33.82 21.59
N ASP A 172 3.00 34.42 20.44
CA ASP A 172 2.43 33.71 19.28
C ASP A 172 3.40 32.67 18.71
N ARG A 173 4.70 32.98 18.63
CA ARG A 173 5.71 31.98 18.26
C ARG A 173 5.72 30.79 19.22
N LYS A 174 5.53 31.01 20.52
CA LYS A 174 5.47 29.93 21.52
C LYS A 174 4.17 29.12 21.41
N ARG A 175 3.04 29.76 21.12
CA ARG A 175 1.77 29.06 20.81
C ARG A 175 1.92 28.16 19.58
N GLN A 176 2.61 28.65 18.54
CA GLN A 176 2.89 27.87 17.35
C GLN A 176 3.79 26.66 17.64
N SER A 177 4.87 26.82 18.41
CA SER A 177 5.71 25.68 18.83
C SER A 177 4.93 24.65 19.67
N LEU A 178 3.96 25.10 20.47
CA LEU A 178 3.07 24.20 21.22
C LEU A 178 2.17 23.39 20.28
N LYS A 179 1.58 24.05 19.28
CA LYS A 179 0.77 23.41 18.23
C LYS A 179 1.57 22.34 17.47
N GLU A 180 2.80 22.65 17.07
CA GLU A 180 3.70 21.71 16.37
C GLU A 180 4.07 20.51 17.25
N SER A 181 4.28 20.74 18.55
CA SER A 181 4.53 19.65 19.51
C SER A 181 3.32 18.71 19.62
N TYR A 182 2.09 19.23 19.62
CA TYR A 182 0.88 18.41 19.59
C TYR A 182 0.69 17.64 18.28
N GLN A 183 1.00 18.25 17.13
CA GLN A 183 1.02 17.52 15.85
C GLN A 183 2.01 16.35 15.88
N SER A 184 3.17 16.56 16.53
CA SER A 184 4.18 15.51 16.71
C SER A 184 3.66 14.37 17.60
N ILE A 185 2.91 14.67 18.67
CA ILE A 185 2.23 13.64 19.49
C ILE A 185 1.28 12.81 18.64
N VAL A 186 0.38 13.46 17.89
CA VAL A 186 -0.59 12.76 17.03
C VAL A 186 0.10 11.84 16.02
N HIS A 187 1.19 12.31 15.41
CA HIS A 187 1.98 11.51 14.48
C HIS A 187 2.62 10.28 15.16
N ARG A 188 3.23 10.48 16.33
CA ARG A 188 3.88 9.40 17.09
C ARG A 188 2.89 8.36 17.61
N GLU A 189 1.71 8.77 18.03
CA GLU A 189 0.66 7.82 18.44
C GLU A 189 0.15 6.99 17.25
N ARG A 190 0.06 7.58 16.05
CA ARG A 190 -0.21 6.81 14.81
C ARG A 190 0.90 5.85 14.47
N ASP A 191 2.17 6.22 14.68
CA ASP A 191 3.30 5.31 14.52
C ASP A 191 3.14 4.08 15.41
N LYS A 192 2.70 4.23 16.67
CA LYS A 192 2.44 3.09 17.56
C LYS A 192 1.38 2.16 16.98
N ASN A 193 0.25 2.69 16.52
CA ASN A 193 -0.79 1.86 15.91
C ASN A 193 -0.33 1.20 14.62
N ARG A 194 0.41 1.92 13.76
CA ARG A 194 1.02 1.35 12.54
C ARG A 194 1.99 0.20 12.86
N ILE A 195 2.84 0.36 13.89
CA ILE A 195 3.75 -0.68 14.36
C ILE A 195 2.94 -1.89 14.85
N ARG A 196 1.94 -1.68 15.71
CA ARG A 196 1.08 -2.78 16.22
C ARG A 196 0.43 -3.56 15.08
N ILE A 197 -0.21 -2.88 14.14
CA ILE A 197 -0.89 -3.51 12.99
C ILE A 197 0.10 -4.27 12.11
N ALA A 198 1.27 -3.68 11.82
CA ALA A 198 2.29 -4.32 10.99
C ALA A 198 2.81 -5.61 11.64
N PHE A 199 3.19 -5.55 12.92
CA PHE A 199 3.70 -6.71 13.65
C PHE A 199 2.62 -7.77 13.92
N ALA A 200 1.36 -7.38 14.13
CA ALA A 200 0.25 -8.34 14.23
C ALA A 200 0.07 -9.13 12.93
N ARG A 201 0.15 -8.45 11.77
CA ARG A 201 0.10 -9.10 10.45
C ARG A 201 1.29 -10.05 10.25
N ASP A 202 2.49 -9.61 10.59
CA ASP A 202 3.71 -10.40 10.45
C ASP A 202 3.68 -11.64 11.35
N LEU A 203 3.19 -11.50 12.58
CA LEU A 203 3.02 -12.59 13.54
C LEU A 203 2.01 -13.64 13.03
N GLU A 204 0.84 -13.20 12.56
CA GLU A 204 -0.15 -14.10 11.95
C GLU A 204 0.41 -14.79 10.71
N ARG A 205 1.13 -14.07 9.84
CA ARG A 205 1.78 -14.69 8.67
C ARG A 205 2.84 -15.71 9.09
N PHE A 206 3.65 -15.39 10.08
CA PHE A 206 4.70 -16.27 10.61
C PHE A 206 4.10 -17.57 11.15
N ARG A 207 2.99 -17.50 11.89
CA ARG A 207 2.26 -18.68 12.40
C ARG A 207 1.79 -19.58 11.28
N VAL A 208 1.21 -19.02 10.23
CA VAL A 208 0.76 -19.80 9.06
C VAL A 208 1.95 -20.51 8.41
N LEU A 209 3.07 -19.82 8.20
CA LEU A 209 4.28 -20.39 7.58
C LEU A 209 4.94 -21.47 8.45
N LYS A 210 4.89 -21.33 9.77
CA LYS A 210 5.45 -22.27 10.75
C LYS A 210 4.46 -23.34 11.22
N ARG A 211 3.20 -23.28 10.78
CA ARG A 211 2.09 -24.15 11.21
C ARG A 211 1.87 -24.14 12.73
N LEU A 212 1.93 -22.95 13.33
CA LEU A 212 1.70 -22.71 14.75
C LEU A 212 0.23 -22.34 15.02
N SER A 213 -0.26 -22.66 16.21
CA SER A 213 -1.60 -22.25 16.68
C SER A 213 -1.53 -20.91 17.43
N ARG A 214 -2.62 -20.12 17.36
CA ARG A 214 -2.73 -18.80 18.01
C ARG A 214 -2.86 -18.91 19.53
N LYS A 215 -2.26 -17.96 20.28
CA LYS A 215 -2.40 -17.87 21.75
C LYS A 215 -3.52 -16.88 22.14
N PRO A 216 -4.18 -17.05 23.29
CA PRO A 216 -5.29 -16.18 23.73
C PRO A 216 -4.90 -14.70 23.93
N ASP A 217 -3.72 -14.42 24.49
CA ASP A 217 -3.25 -13.05 24.77
C ASP A 217 -3.20 -12.16 23.52
N ASP A 218 -2.99 -12.76 22.33
CA ASP A 218 -2.91 -12.02 21.07
C ASP A 218 -4.27 -11.46 20.60
N GLN A 219 -5.39 -11.93 21.16
CA GLN A 219 -6.73 -11.46 20.76
C GLN A 219 -7.06 -10.08 21.34
N LEU A 220 -6.61 -9.82 22.57
CA LEU A 220 -6.83 -8.54 23.27
C LEU A 220 -6.08 -7.39 22.61
N GLU A 221 -4.85 -7.62 22.13
CA GLU A 221 -4.03 -6.59 21.50
C GLU A 221 -4.49 -6.23 20.08
N THR A 222 -5.09 -7.18 19.34
CA THR A 222 -5.57 -6.90 17.98
C THR A 222 -6.77 -5.94 18.01
N ALA A 223 -7.71 -6.14 18.94
CA ALA A 223 -8.89 -5.30 19.09
C ALA A 223 -8.56 -3.83 19.43
N GLN A 224 -7.53 -3.60 20.25
CA GLN A 224 -7.10 -2.25 20.64
C GLN A 224 -6.39 -1.47 19.52
N SER A 225 -5.92 -2.16 18.48
CA SER A 225 -5.14 -1.54 17.39
C SER A 225 -5.99 -0.91 16.29
N GLU A 226 -7.27 -1.25 16.21
CA GLU A 226 -8.21 -0.74 15.20
C GLU A 226 -8.96 0.53 15.66
N GLU A 227 -9.06 0.76 16.96
CA GLU A 227 -9.68 1.96 17.51
C GLU A 227 -8.74 3.16 17.34
N GLY A 228 -9.23 4.22 16.68
CA GLY A 228 -8.49 5.45 16.48
C GLY A 228 -8.04 6.10 17.80
N LEU A 229 -7.21 7.13 17.71
CA LEU A 229 -6.74 7.82 18.91
C LEU A 229 -7.92 8.45 19.66
N SER A 230 -8.16 8.01 20.90
CA SER A 230 -9.32 8.42 21.71
C SER A 230 -9.36 9.92 22.00
N ASN A 231 -8.22 10.59 21.86
CA ASN A 231 -8.02 12.01 22.08
C ASN A 231 -7.87 12.83 20.78
N VAL A 232 -8.16 12.24 19.62
CA VAL A 232 -8.18 12.91 18.32
C VAL A 232 -9.54 12.72 17.67
N TYR A 233 -10.26 13.83 17.48
CA TYR A 233 -11.51 13.86 16.76
C TYR A 233 -11.31 14.45 15.36
N HIS A 234 -11.80 13.77 14.32
CA HIS A 234 -11.71 14.23 12.93
C HIS A 234 -12.98 15.01 12.55
N CYS A 235 -12.83 16.27 12.14
CA CYS A 235 -13.97 17.08 11.75
C CYS A 235 -14.53 16.69 10.37
N GLN A 236 -15.85 16.69 10.23
CA GLN A 236 -16.54 16.50 8.95
C GLN A 236 -16.91 17.84 8.31
N GLY A 237 -15.97 18.49 7.62
CA GLY A 237 -16.21 19.80 7.00
C GLY A 237 -16.27 20.97 8.00
N GLU A 238 -16.31 22.20 7.48
CA GLU A 238 -16.02 23.42 8.27
C GLU A 238 -17.12 23.77 9.29
N SER A 239 -18.39 23.84 8.85
CA SER A 239 -19.51 24.21 9.74
C SER A 239 -19.70 23.24 10.90
N ARG A 240 -19.57 21.93 10.65
CA ARG A 240 -19.66 20.89 11.69
C ARG A 240 -18.43 20.91 12.62
N CYS A 241 -17.27 21.34 12.13
CA CYS A 241 -16.08 21.50 12.96
C CYS A 241 -16.23 22.62 13.98
N GLU A 242 -16.95 23.69 13.65
CA GLU A 242 -17.26 24.74 14.62
C GLU A 242 -18.16 24.19 15.74
N SER A 243 -19.23 23.46 15.41
CA SER A 243 -20.08 22.80 16.42
C SER A 243 -19.31 21.85 17.32
N SER A 244 -18.46 21.00 16.72
CA SER A 244 -17.58 20.07 17.44
C SER A 244 -16.60 20.83 18.35
N TRP A 245 -16.08 21.98 17.90
CA TRP A 245 -15.22 22.81 18.73
C TRP A 245 -15.95 23.42 19.92
N GLN A 246 -17.21 23.84 19.76
CA GLN A 246 -18.01 24.30 20.90
C GLN A 246 -18.26 23.18 21.91
N ALA A 247 -18.57 21.96 21.44
CA ALA A 247 -18.67 20.78 22.29
C ALA A 247 -17.36 20.48 23.02
N ALA A 248 -16.21 20.59 22.35
CA ALA A 248 -14.89 20.43 22.96
C ALA A 248 -14.61 21.48 24.06
N LYS A 249 -15.02 22.74 23.86
CA LYS A 249 -14.93 23.78 24.91
C LYS A 249 -15.77 23.43 26.13
N GLN A 250 -16.99 22.91 25.91
CA GLN A 250 -17.86 22.48 27.01
C GLN A 250 -17.26 21.28 27.75
N TYR A 251 -16.73 20.31 27.01
CA TYR A 251 -16.06 19.13 27.56
C TYR A 251 -14.85 19.50 28.41
N LEU A 252 -14.02 20.43 27.94
CA LEU A 252 -12.90 20.95 28.73
C LEU A 252 -13.40 21.56 30.05
N ARG A 253 -14.47 22.37 30.00
CA ARG A 253 -15.02 23.05 31.18
C ARG A 253 -15.65 22.08 32.18
N SER A 254 -16.22 20.96 31.73
CA SER A 254 -16.83 19.97 32.62
C SER A 254 -15.81 19.03 33.29
N HIS A 255 -14.62 18.87 32.70
CA HIS A 255 -13.64 17.87 33.15
C HIS A 255 -12.32 18.45 33.67
N ALA A 256 -11.94 19.66 33.28
CA ALA A 256 -10.76 20.31 33.86
C ALA A 256 -11.07 20.78 35.29
N THR A 257 -10.22 20.42 36.25
CA THR A 257 -10.31 20.94 37.63
C THR A 257 -9.55 22.27 37.80
N THR A 258 -8.72 22.60 36.81
CA THR A 258 -7.92 23.82 36.76
C THR A 258 -8.64 24.91 35.96
N PRO A 259 -8.51 26.20 36.34
CA PRO A 259 -9.18 27.28 35.64
C PRO A 259 -8.68 27.43 34.21
N VAL A 260 -9.56 27.77 33.28
CA VAL A 260 -9.18 28.12 31.91
C VAL A 260 -8.32 29.38 31.93
N ARG A 261 -7.08 29.29 31.43
CA ARG A 261 -6.11 30.40 31.41
C ARG A 261 -5.93 31.00 30.02
N MET A 262 -6.12 30.20 28.97
CA MET A 262 -5.95 30.66 27.59
C MET A 262 -7.17 30.31 26.75
N LEU A 263 -7.75 31.34 26.15
CA LEU A 263 -8.83 31.27 25.17
C LEU A 263 -8.32 31.94 23.89
N ALA A 264 -7.91 31.14 22.91
CA ALA A 264 -7.58 31.62 21.58
C ALA A 264 -8.42 30.86 20.54
N GLU A 265 -8.40 31.32 19.29
CA GLU A 265 -9.24 30.77 18.22
C GLU A 265 -9.08 29.26 18.03
N ASN A 266 -7.82 28.78 18.02
CA ASN A 266 -7.45 27.40 17.70
C ASN A 266 -6.86 26.63 18.88
N ILE A 267 -6.84 27.22 20.08
CA ILE A 267 -6.33 26.57 21.29
C ILE A 267 -7.06 27.08 22.54
N LEU A 268 -7.46 26.13 23.39
CA LEU A 268 -8.04 26.36 24.71
C LEU A 268 -7.19 25.62 25.72
N MET A 269 -6.72 26.30 26.76
CA MET A 269 -5.81 25.71 27.74
C MET A 269 -6.26 26.00 29.17
N ALA A 270 -6.49 24.93 29.92
CA ALA A 270 -6.61 25.00 31.38
C ALA A 270 -5.24 25.22 32.03
N GLY A 271 -5.24 25.79 33.23
CA GLY A 271 -4.02 26.05 34.01
C GLY A 271 -3.26 24.77 34.35
N GLN A 272 -2.04 24.93 34.87
CA GLN A 272 -1.26 23.78 35.31
C GLN A 272 -1.88 23.06 36.51
N PRO A 273 -1.75 21.72 36.60
CA PRO A 273 -2.10 20.96 37.79
C PRO A 273 -1.26 21.40 39.00
N LEU A 274 -1.89 21.87 40.06
CA LEU A 274 -1.20 22.29 41.28
C LEU A 274 -1.22 21.16 42.32
N LYS A 275 -2.37 20.50 42.48
CA LYS A 275 -2.64 19.38 43.39
C LYS A 275 -2.50 18.04 42.68
N ALA A 276 -2.29 16.96 43.45
CA ALA A 276 -2.14 15.60 42.90
C ALA A 276 -3.34 15.15 42.05
N GLN A 277 -4.56 15.55 42.44
CA GLN A 277 -5.81 15.20 41.75
C GLN A 277 -6.27 16.27 40.75
N ASP A 278 -5.41 17.22 40.40
CA ASP A 278 -5.78 18.21 39.39
C ASP A 278 -5.72 17.63 37.98
N ILE A 279 -6.71 18.00 37.16
CA ILE A 279 -6.82 17.70 35.74
C ILE A 279 -6.68 19.01 34.97
N SER A 280 -5.63 19.09 34.16
CA SER A 280 -5.42 20.14 33.16
C SER A 280 -5.73 19.57 31.79
N ILE A 281 -6.60 20.26 31.05
CA ILE A 281 -6.97 19.87 29.69
C ILE A 281 -6.55 21.00 28.74
N THR A 282 -5.96 20.63 27.61
CA THR A 282 -5.73 21.52 26.48
C THR A 282 -6.47 20.98 25.27
N MET A 283 -7.23 21.82 24.59
CA MET A 283 -7.83 21.51 23.29
C MET A 283 -7.12 22.31 22.21
N SER A 284 -6.79 21.68 21.10
CA SER A 284 -6.18 22.37 19.95
C SER A 284 -6.79 21.91 18.63
N ARG A 285 -7.09 22.86 17.75
CA ARG A 285 -7.39 22.57 16.34
C ARG A 285 -6.09 22.43 15.56
N LEU A 286 -5.88 21.25 15.01
CA LEU A 286 -4.72 20.92 14.20
C LEU A 286 -5.15 20.59 12.78
N THR A 287 -4.22 20.67 11.84
CA THR A 287 -4.39 20.11 10.50
C THR A 287 -3.74 18.75 10.48
N ASP A 288 -4.47 17.74 10.04
CA ASP A 288 -3.98 16.39 9.84
C ASP A 288 -2.92 16.36 8.74
N ALA A 289 -1.74 15.82 9.02
CA ALA A 289 -0.67 15.76 8.04
C ALA A 289 -0.99 14.84 6.85
N ILE A 290 -1.84 13.82 7.05
CA ILE A 290 -2.18 12.80 6.05
C ILE A 290 -3.43 13.20 5.28
N THR A 291 -4.53 13.47 5.99
CA THR A 291 -5.82 13.75 5.34
C THR A 291 -6.01 15.22 4.98
N GLN A 292 -5.14 16.11 5.47
CA GLN A 292 -5.28 17.57 5.36
C GLN A 292 -6.58 18.12 5.96
N GLN A 293 -7.31 17.31 6.73
CA GLN A 293 -8.53 17.70 7.41
C GLN A 293 -8.23 18.35 8.75
N THR A 294 -9.14 19.19 9.21
CA THR A 294 -9.08 19.73 10.56
C THR A 294 -9.40 18.63 11.57
N ILE A 295 -8.58 18.52 12.61
CA ILE A 295 -8.79 17.64 13.75
C ILE A 295 -8.84 18.47 15.04
N ILE A 296 -9.60 17.99 16.01
CA ILE A 296 -9.59 18.50 17.38
C ILE A 296 -8.81 17.52 18.23
N PHE A 297 -7.71 17.99 18.80
CA PHE A 297 -6.84 17.22 19.67
C PHE A 297 -7.03 17.63 21.13
N MET A 298 -7.14 16.64 22.02
CA MET A 298 -7.18 16.83 23.46
C MET A 298 -5.90 16.31 24.13
N ASP A 299 -5.23 17.18 24.89
CA ASP A 299 -4.16 16.84 25.83
C ASP A 299 -4.71 16.89 27.25
N LEU A 300 -4.63 15.79 27.98
CA LEU A 300 -5.02 15.70 29.39
C LEU A 300 -3.78 15.39 30.23
N GLN A 301 -3.46 16.31 31.15
CA GLN A 301 -2.30 16.25 32.03
C GLN A 301 -2.72 16.33 33.49
N CYS A 302 -2.15 15.44 34.31
CA CYS A 302 -2.21 15.52 35.76
C CYS A 302 -0.88 16.02 36.32
N LYS A 303 -0.79 16.10 37.65
CA LYS A 303 0.42 16.53 38.34
C LYS A 303 1.59 15.58 38.04
N ASP A 304 2.76 16.15 37.74
CA ASP A 304 4.02 15.42 37.52
C ASP A 304 4.65 15.02 38.88
N THR A 305 3.94 14.17 39.61
CA THR A 305 4.36 13.53 40.87
C THR A 305 3.90 12.07 40.87
N PRO A 306 4.49 11.18 41.68
CA PRO A 306 4.05 9.78 41.75
C PRO A 306 2.54 9.62 42.00
N GLU A 307 2.01 10.41 42.93
CA GLU A 307 0.57 10.45 43.23
C GLU A 307 -0.27 10.94 42.05
N GLY A 308 0.19 12.00 41.37
CA GLY A 308 -0.50 12.54 40.20
C GLY A 308 -0.46 11.60 38.99
N THR A 309 0.64 10.86 38.80
CA THR A 309 0.74 9.81 37.78
C THR A 309 -0.22 8.66 38.07
N ALA A 310 -0.30 8.20 39.32
CA ALA A 310 -1.26 7.16 39.72
C ALA A 310 -2.71 7.63 39.51
N PHE A 311 -3.02 8.87 39.88
CA PHE A 311 -4.33 9.47 39.60
C PHE A 311 -4.61 9.58 38.09
N CYS A 312 -3.63 9.95 37.28
CA CYS A 312 -3.78 10.06 35.83
C CYS A 312 -4.07 8.70 35.15
N ALA A 313 -3.64 7.60 35.75
CA ALA A 313 -3.90 6.24 35.30
C ALA A 313 -5.22 5.66 35.87
N SER A 314 -5.92 6.39 36.74
CA SER A 314 -7.15 5.93 37.35
C SER A 314 -8.31 5.84 36.36
N GLU A 315 -9.28 4.98 36.68
CA GLU A 315 -10.50 4.76 35.88
C GLU A 315 -11.23 6.06 35.52
N PRO A 316 -11.49 7.01 36.46
CA PRO A 316 -12.18 8.25 36.11
C PRO A 316 -11.45 9.08 35.06
N VAL A 317 -10.11 9.14 35.12
CA VAL A 317 -9.32 9.91 34.14
C VAL A 317 -9.29 9.20 32.79
N ARG A 318 -9.25 7.86 32.78
CA ARG A 318 -9.35 7.07 31.55
C ARG A 318 -10.69 7.31 30.84
N GLN A 319 -11.80 7.31 31.58
CA GLN A 319 -13.13 7.60 31.04
C GLN A 319 -13.24 8.99 30.41
N ILE A 320 -12.52 9.99 30.93
CA ILE A 320 -12.45 11.32 30.30
C ILE A 320 -11.70 11.25 28.96
N ARG A 321 -10.64 10.46 28.86
CA ARG A 321 -9.92 10.30 27.58
C ARG A 321 -10.73 9.54 26.54
N GLU A 322 -11.44 8.50 26.95
CA GLU A 322 -12.24 7.64 26.07
C GLU A 322 -13.55 8.30 25.66
N GLY A 323 -14.18 9.07 26.56
CA GLY A 323 -15.44 9.76 26.31
C GLY A 323 -15.33 11.01 25.42
N PHE A 324 -14.12 11.52 25.16
CA PHE A 324 -13.89 12.75 24.40
C PHE A 324 -14.47 12.69 22.99
N ASN A 325 -14.10 11.68 22.20
CA ASN A 325 -14.56 11.57 20.82
C ASN A 325 -16.09 11.48 20.73
N ALA A 326 -16.72 10.73 21.64
CA ALA A 326 -18.19 10.62 21.69
C ALA A 326 -18.87 11.92 22.14
N ALA A 327 -18.24 12.70 23.03
CA ALA A 327 -18.78 13.96 23.50
C ALA A 327 -18.65 15.11 22.49
N VAL A 328 -17.63 15.03 21.63
CA VAL A 328 -17.37 16.01 20.57
C VAL A 328 -18.00 15.62 19.23
N ALA A 329 -18.31 14.34 19.05
CA ALA A 329 -19.14 13.87 17.96
C ALA A 329 -20.50 14.58 17.95
N GLU A 330 -20.98 14.85 16.75
CA GLU A 330 -22.21 15.61 16.48
C GLU A 330 -23.39 15.13 17.36
N ARG A 331 -24.05 16.10 18.02
CA ARG A 331 -25.43 15.98 18.49
C ARG A 331 -26.31 16.90 17.68
#